data_AF-A0A2S7T625-F1
#
_entry.id   AF-A0A2S7T625-F1
#
_cell.length_a   1.000
_cell.length_b   1.000
_cell.length_c   1.000
_cell.angle_alpha   90.00
_cell.angle_beta   90.00
_cell.angle_gamma   90.00
#
_symmetry.space_group_name_H-M   'P 1'
#
loop_
_entity.id
_entity.type
_entity.pdbx_description
1 polymer ?
#
loop_
_entity_poly.entity_id
_entity_poly.type
_entity_poly.pdbx_seq_one_letter_code
_entity_poly.pdbx_strand_id
1 'polypeptide(L)'
;MKDLKSLFLPLLALCLLSWSSAQTKFTGIAMSASVPSGWQIQEENYGQILMSNPNVQGALMFVEHGWYNEQMILQNMQQNIQEEGFQAALASDVMQLENGNYIALYQGYAGQQEVIIVAVVSQSKLWQIGGVMTLILVTAEQFNDNFQNMAVEVSNTIRYRSFMSKEAQQKANMFKGRKLIRYSSYYTSDWANTVSVGSSSKTTINFCSSGKFIFDGYSDFSAGGGAFDGQVSSSNTEGVGLWSLMVVNNYMVIRLVSLAGEVNYMPIESYTDEGYYYINGDKWAIGGSSVCN
;
A
#
# COMPACT_ATOMS: atom_id res chain seq x y z
N MET A 1 8.68 27.95 17.95
CA MET A 1 9.91 28.55 17.39
C MET A 1 10.99 27.49 17.25
N LYS A 2 11.07 26.88 16.07
CA LYS A 2 12.30 26.76 15.26
C LYS A 2 11.90 26.12 13.93
N ASP A 3 12.27 26.83 12.87
CA ASP A 3 11.94 26.60 11.48
C ASP A 3 12.30 25.17 10.99
N LEU A 4 11.34 24.50 10.35
CA LEU A 4 11.63 23.49 9.33
C LEU A 4 11.25 24.09 7.97
N LYS A 5 12.05 25.08 7.55
CA LYS A 5 12.00 25.62 6.18
C LYS A 5 12.81 24.70 5.27
N SER A 6 12.22 24.40 4.11
CA SER A 6 12.94 24.12 2.86
C SER A 6 13.90 22.93 2.85
N LEU A 7 13.38 21.78 2.41
CA LEU A 7 14.19 20.64 1.95
C LEU A 7 13.85 20.21 0.50
N PHE A 8 13.31 21.13 -0.31
CA PHE A 8 12.97 20.87 -1.73
C PHE A 8 14.04 21.31 -2.75
N LEU A 9 15.15 21.89 -2.31
CA LEU A 9 16.31 22.23 -3.17
C LEU A 9 17.58 21.94 -2.36
N PRO A 10 18.23 20.76 -2.48
CA PRO A 10 19.04 20.48 -3.67
C PRO A 10 19.19 18.97 -3.98
N LEU A 11 18.45 18.42 -4.94
CA LEU A 11 18.69 17.06 -5.47
C LEU A 11 19.19 17.04 -6.93
N LEU A 12 19.51 18.20 -7.50
CA LEU A 12 19.73 18.37 -8.94
C LEU A 12 21.20 18.22 -9.40
N ALA A 13 22.14 17.75 -8.57
CA ALA A 13 23.56 17.88 -8.90
C ALA A 13 24.42 16.61 -8.79
N LEU A 14 23.86 15.40 -8.70
CA LEU A 14 24.66 14.18 -8.77
C LEU A 14 23.95 13.07 -9.57
N CYS A 15 24.07 13.11 -10.90
CA CYS A 15 23.76 11.98 -11.76
C CYS A 15 24.93 11.76 -12.72
N LEU A 16 25.98 11.11 -12.21
CA LEU A 16 27.00 10.50 -13.05
C LEU A 16 26.70 9.01 -13.17
N LEU A 17 26.28 8.64 -14.39
CA LEU A 17 26.61 7.40 -15.10
C LEU A 17 26.60 6.11 -14.25
N SER A 18 25.41 5.58 -14.00
CA SER A 18 25.24 4.12 -13.91
C SER A 18 24.18 3.71 -14.92
N TRP A 19 24.59 2.93 -15.92
CA TRP A 19 23.67 2.18 -16.76
C TRP A 19 23.08 1.07 -15.87
N SER A 20 22.08 1.41 -15.08
CA SER A 20 21.30 0.40 -14.38
C SER A 20 20.52 -0.38 -15.44
N SER A 21 20.70 -1.71 -15.44
CA SER A 21 19.80 -2.57 -16.21
C SER A 21 18.38 -2.23 -15.76
N ALA A 22 17.51 -1.83 -16.68
CA ALA A 22 16.14 -1.45 -16.37
C ALA A 22 15.51 -2.55 -15.51
N GLN A 23 15.22 -2.24 -14.24
CA GLN A 23 14.65 -3.20 -13.31
C GLN A 23 13.22 -3.51 -13.78
N THR A 24 13.06 -4.64 -14.45
CA THR A 24 11.74 -5.11 -14.96
C THR A 24 10.96 -5.90 -13.92
N LYS A 25 11.59 -6.23 -12.79
CA LYS A 25 11.01 -7.01 -11.70
C LYS A 25 10.94 -6.16 -10.43
N PHE A 26 9.71 -5.84 -10.06
CA PHE A 26 9.38 -5.16 -8.82
C PHE A 26 9.48 -6.13 -7.63
N THR A 27 10.00 -5.67 -6.51
CA THR A 27 10.03 -6.40 -5.24
C THR A 27 8.92 -5.94 -4.28
N GLY A 28 8.42 -4.71 -4.38
CA GLY A 28 7.46 -4.09 -3.45
C GLY A 28 6.01 -4.53 -3.66
N ILE A 29 5.68 -4.97 -4.88
CA ILE A 29 4.36 -5.53 -5.25
C ILE A 29 4.60 -6.86 -5.96
N ALA A 30 3.73 -7.86 -5.74
CA ALA A 30 3.81 -9.17 -6.39
C ALA A 30 3.40 -9.13 -7.88
N MET A 31 4.03 -8.27 -8.68
CA MET A 31 3.78 -8.13 -10.11
C MET A 31 5.06 -7.85 -10.89
N SER A 32 4.96 -7.74 -12.21
CA SER A 32 5.94 -7.12 -13.10
C SER A 32 5.19 -6.30 -14.14
N ALA A 33 5.80 -5.23 -14.64
CA ALA A 33 5.27 -4.44 -15.75
C ALA A 33 6.44 -3.92 -16.60
N SER A 34 6.15 -3.50 -17.82
CA SER A 34 7.11 -2.79 -18.66
C SER A 34 7.29 -1.37 -18.13
N VAL A 35 8.54 -0.98 -17.87
CA VAL A 35 8.89 0.38 -17.48
C VAL A 35 9.03 1.23 -18.75
N PRO A 36 8.29 2.34 -18.91
CA PRO A 36 8.42 3.19 -20.08
C PRO A 36 9.81 3.83 -20.18
N SER A 37 10.22 4.17 -21.40
CA SER A 37 11.56 4.72 -21.63
C SER A 37 11.80 6.01 -20.84
N GLY A 38 12.97 6.10 -20.19
CA GLY A 38 13.36 7.25 -19.37
C GLY A 38 12.78 7.27 -17.95
N TRP A 39 11.83 6.39 -17.62
CA TRP A 39 11.32 6.25 -16.26
C TRP A 39 12.22 5.36 -15.42
N GLN A 40 12.43 5.75 -14.17
CA GLN A 40 13.31 5.08 -13.23
C GLN A 40 12.62 4.94 -11.88
N ILE A 41 12.74 3.75 -11.28
CA ILE A 41 12.26 3.50 -9.91
C ILE A 41 13.00 4.43 -8.95
N GLN A 42 12.24 5.21 -8.19
CA GLN A 42 12.73 6.06 -7.11
C GLN A 42 12.51 5.40 -5.75
N GLU A 43 11.34 4.79 -5.60
CA GLU A 43 10.92 4.17 -4.35
C GLU A 43 10.14 2.90 -4.65
N GLU A 44 10.37 1.89 -3.81
CA GLU A 44 9.67 0.63 -3.86
C GLU A 44 9.40 0.17 -2.43
N ASN A 45 8.18 0.44 -1.98
CA ASN A 45 7.71 0.16 -0.64
C ASN A 45 6.54 -0.81 -0.70
N TYR A 46 6.22 -1.46 0.42
CA TYR A 46 5.24 -2.54 0.48
C TYR A 46 3.88 -2.09 -0.12
N GLY A 47 3.51 -2.61 -1.29
CA GLY A 47 2.28 -2.23 -2.00
C GLY A 47 2.38 -1.02 -2.93
N GLN A 48 3.54 -0.37 -3.03
CA GLN A 48 3.72 0.87 -3.79
C GLN A 48 5.04 0.90 -4.54
N ILE A 49 5.02 1.39 -5.78
CA ILE A 49 6.21 1.67 -6.56
C ILE A 49 6.08 3.07 -7.13
N LEU A 50 7.07 3.92 -6.88
CA LEU A 50 7.16 5.28 -7.41
C LEU A 50 8.29 5.34 -8.43
N MET A 51 7.99 5.92 -9.59
CA MET A 51 8.94 6.17 -10.65
C MET A 51 8.92 7.65 -11.03
N SER A 52 10.07 8.15 -11.46
CA SER A 52 10.22 9.49 -12.02
C SER A 52 10.96 9.42 -13.35
N ASN A 53 10.86 10.49 -14.14
CA ASN A 53 11.63 10.67 -15.37
C ASN A 53 12.25 12.08 -15.33
N PRO A 54 13.58 12.22 -15.47
CA PRO A 54 14.24 13.52 -15.35
C PRO A 54 13.81 14.56 -16.40
N ASN A 55 13.19 14.11 -17.50
CA ASN A 55 12.71 14.96 -18.58
C ASN A 55 11.19 15.27 -18.48
N VAL A 56 10.51 14.74 -17.47
CA VAL A 56 9.06 14.92 -17.25
C VAL A 56 8.85 15.44 -15.84
N GLN A 57 8.13 16.54 -15.67
CA GLN A 57 7.69 17.01 -14.35
C GLN A 57 6.48 16.19 -13.90
N GLY A 58 6.74 14.95 -13.53
CA GLY A 58 5.71 14.01 -13.13
C GLY A 58 6.24 12.75 -12.48
N ALA A 59 5.29 11.96 -12.00
CA ALA A 59 5.50 10.69 -11.35
C ALA A 59 4.61 9.62 -11.99
N LEU A 60 5.11 8.39 -12.06
CA LEU A 60 4.35 7.21 -12.41
C LEU A 60 4.36 6.32 -11.18
N MET A 61 3.18 5.90 -10.74
CA MET A 61 3.03 5.11 -9.54
C MET A 61 2.23 3.86 -9.81
N PHE A 62 2.61 2.79 -9.13
CA PHE A 62 1.77 1.62 -8.98
C PHE A 62 1.37 1.52 -7.52
N VAL A 63 0.08 1.39 -7.27
CA VAL A 63 -0.47 1.21 -5.94
C VAL A 63 -1.34 -0.03 -5.96
N GLU A 64 -1.09 -0.94 -5.04
CA GLU A 64 -1.98 -2.06 -4.84
C GLU A 64 -3.29 -1.62 -4.20
N HIS A 65 -4.41 -2.13 -4.71
CA HIS A 65 -5.73 -1.92 -4.10
C HIS A 65 -6.41 -3.24 -3.75
N GLY A 66 -7.32 -3.22 -2.76
CA GLY A 66 -8.10 -4.39 -2.32
C GLY A 66 -9.48 -4.53 -2.97
N TRP A 67 -9.79 -3.73 -3.98
CA TRP A 67 -11.15 -3.67 -4.55
C TRP A 67 -11.52 -4.95 -5.31
N TYR A 68 -12.55 -5.66 -4.83
CA TYR A 68 -12.83 -7.04 -5.25
C TYR A 68 -13.92 -7.18 -6.32
N ASN A 69 -14.69 -6.13 -6.61
CA ASN A 69 -15.72 -6.15 -7.65
C ASN A 69 -15.84 -4.79 -8.36
N GLU A 70 -16.54 -4.79 -9.49
CA GLU A 70 -16.78 -3.60 -10.31
C GLU A 70 -17.45 -2.46 -9.53
N GLN A 71 -18.51 -2.76 -8.77
CA GLN A 71 -19.22 -1.74 -8.00
C GLN A 71 -18.27 -0.98 -7.05
N MET A 72 -17.39 -1.71 -6.38
CA MET A 72 -16.40 -1.14 -5.48
C MET A 72 -15.34 -0.32 -6.21
N ILE A 73 -14.89 -0.78 -7.38
CA ILE A 73 -13.98 0.00 -8.23
C ILE A 73 -14.63 1.33 -8.60
N LEU A 74 -15.85 1.29 -9.14
CA LEU A 74 -16.57 2.49 -9.57
C LEU A 74 -16.81 3.44 -8.40
N GLN A 75 -17.23 2.92 -7.24
CA GLN A 75 -17.46 3.72 -6.04
C GLN A 75 -16.18 4.41 -5.55
N ASN A 76 -15.05 3.71 -5.52
CA ASN A 76 -13.78 4.27 -5.06
C ASN A 76 -13.19 5.25 -6.08
N MET A 77 -13.27 4.95 -7.38
CA MET A 77 -12.82 5.88 -8.42
C MET A 77 -13.66 7.17 -8.47
N GLN A 78 -14.91 7.14 -8.00
CA GLN A 78 -15.74 8.35 -7.89
C GLN A 78 -15.36 9.26 -6.70
N GLN A 79 -14.51 8.81 -5.78
CA GLN A 79 -14.08 9.63 -4.66
C GLN A 79 -13.05 10.66 -5.09
N ASN A 80 -13.05 11.80 -4.39
CA ASN A 80 -11.94 12.73 -4.47
C ASN A 80 -10.71 12.14 -3.78
N ILE A 81 -9.55 12.53 -4.28
CA ILE A 81 -8.27 12.25 -3.67
C ILE A 81 -7.96 13.38 -2.68
N GLN A 82 -7.73 13.02 -1.40
CA GLN A 82 -7.31 13.95 -0.35
C GLN A 82 -6.22 13.32 0.52
N GLU A 83 -5.03 13.92 0.45
CA GLU A 83 -3.85 13.56 1.23
C GLU A 83 -3.19 14.84 1.76
N GLU A 84 -2.28 14.74 2.73
CA GLU A 84 -1.59 15.94 3.25
C GLU A 84 -0.81 16.65 2.14
N GLY A 85 -1.19 17.90 1.83
CA GLY A 85 -0.57 18.68 0.76
C GLY A 85 -0.98 18.27 -0.65
N PHE A 86 -1.97 17.39 -0.83
CA PHE A 86 -2.42 16.93 -2.13
C PHE A 86 -3.94 16.78 -2.18
N GLN A 87 -4.58 17.38 -3.17
CA GLN A 87 -6.02 17.22 -3.38
C GLN A 87 -6.33 17.16 -4.87
N ALA A 88 -7.18 16.23 -5.29
CA ALA A 88 -7.67 16.17 -6.66
C ALA A 88 -9.12 15.67 -6.71
N ALA A 89 -9.91 16.28 -7.58
CA ALA A 89 -11.29 15.87 -7.83
C ALA A 89 -11.40 15.14 -9.16
N LEU A 90 -12.37 14.26 -9.28
CA LEU A 90 -12.67 13.56 -10.53
C LEU A 90 -13.01 14.59 -11.63
N ALA A 91 -12.30 14.53 -12.75
CA ALA A 91 -12.38 15.47 -13.86
C ALA A 91 -12.94 14.82 -15.15
N SER A 92 -13.15 13.50 -15.15
CA SER A 92 -13.79 12.76 -16.24
C SER A 92 -14.79 11.74 -15.70
N ASP A 93 -15.64 11.21 -16.58
CA ASP A 93 -16.35 9.97 -16.26
C ASP A 93 -15.35 8.82 -16.06
N VAL A 94 -15.74 7.84 -15.25
CA VAL A 94 -15.01 6.56 -15.13
C VAL A 94 -15.40 5.69 -16.32
N MET A 95 -14.43 5.35 -17.17
CA MET A 95 -14.67 4.57 -18.38
C MET A 95 -14.06 3.17 -18.25
N GLN A 96 -14.77 2.16 -18.75
CA GLN A 96 -14.23 0.81 -18.89
C GLN A 96 -13.45 0.70 -20.21
N LEU A 97 -12.23 0.16 -20.15
CA LEU A 97 -11.38 -0.14 -21.28
C LEU A 97 -11.72 -1.52 -21.86
N GLU A 98 -11.34 -1.78 -23.11
CA GLU A 98 -11.62 -3.06 -23.79
C GLU A 98 -11.08 -4.30 -23.06
N ASN A 99 -10.01 -4.14 -22.29
CA ASN A 99 -9.40 -5.20 -21.49
C ASN A 99 -10.11 -5.44 -20.13
N GLY A 100 -11.16 -4.67 -19.83
CA GLY A 100 -11.91 -4.72 -18.57
C GLY A 100 -11.36 -3.86 -17.43
N ASN A 101 -10.25 -3.14 -17.64
CA ASN A 101 -9.74 -2.15 -16.69
C ASN A 101 -10.62 -0.90 -16.70
N TYR A 102 -10.46 -0.03 -15.70
CA TYR A 102 -11.17 1.25 -15.61
C TYR A 102 -10.18 2.41 -15.66
N ILE A 103 -10.54 3.49 -16.35
CA ILE A 103 -9.73 4.70 -16.45
C ILE A 103 -10.54 5.92 -15.98
N ALA A 104 -9.85 6.85 -15.32
CA ALA A 104 -10.38 8.16 -14.98
C ALA A 104 -9.26 9.22 -14.95
N LEU A 105 -9.66 10.48 -15.14
CA LEU A 105 -8.84 11.65 -14.92
C LEU A 105 -9.25 12.36 -13.64
N TYR A 106 -8.26 12.82 -12.89
CA TYR A 106 -8.45 13.72 -11.76
C TYR A 106 -7.64 15.00 -11.98
N GLN A 107 -8.15 16.11 -11.46
CA GLN A 107 -7.49 17.40 -11.52
C GLN A 107 -7.48 18.05 -10.14
N GLY A 108 -6.37 18.69 -9.79
CA GLY A 108 -6.28 19.44 -8.55
C GLY A 108 -4.89 19.98 -8.30
N TYR A 109 -4.44 19.92 -7.05
CA TYR A 109 -3.23 20.58 -6.59
C TYR A 109 -2.35 19.66 -5.74
N ALA A 110 -1.05 19.68 -6.04
CA ALA A 110 0.01 19.17 -5.18
C ALA A 110 0.78 20.38 -4.61
N GLY A 111 0.55 20.71 -3.34
CA GLY A 111 0.98 21.98 -2.75
C GLY A 111 0.33 23.17 -3.45
N GLN A 112 1.14 23.94 -4.19
CA GLN A 112 0.67 25.07 -5.01
C GLN A 112 0.66 24.76 -6.51
N GLN A 113 1.11 23.58 -6.91
CA GLN A 113 1.23 23.19 -8.31
C GLN A 113 -0.06 22.52 -8.78
N GLU A 114 -0.66 23.03 -9.86
CA GLU A 114 -1.79 22.35 -10.50
C GLU A 114 -1.32 21.09 -11.22
N VAL A 115 -2.06 20.00 -11.03
CA VAL A 115 -1.71 18.66 -11.49
C VAL A 115 -2.91 17.95 -12.12
N ILE A 116 -2.60 17.06 -13.06
CA ILE A 116 -3.55 16.12 -13.65
C ILE A 116 -3.05 14.71 -13.33
N ILE A 117 -3.99 13.85 -12.94
CA ILE A 117 -3.75 12.44 -12.62
C ILE A 117 -4.52 11.59 -13.62
N VAL A 118 -3.82 10.69 -14.30
CA VAL A 118 -4.44 9.57 -15.01
C VAL A 118 -4.41 8.35 -14.10
N ALA A 119 -5.57 7.78 -13.79
CA ALA A 119 -5.67 6.54 -13.03
C ALA A 119 -6.21 5.42 -13.91
N VAL A 120 -5.50 4.30 -13.98
CA VAL A 120 -5.97 3.06 -14.59
C VAL A 120 -5.99 1.94 -13.55
N VAL A 121 -7.17 1.42 -13.25
CA VAL A 121 -7.40 0.39 -12.24
C VAL A 121 -7.57 -0.96 -12.92
N SER A 122 -6.75 -1.92 -12.50
CA SER A 122 -6.71 -3.27 -13.05
C SER A 122 -6.92 -4.31 -11.96
N GLN A 123 -7.76 -5.31 -12.20
CA GLN A 123 -7.97 -6.41 -11.25
C GLN A 123 -7.09 -7.61 -11.58
N SER A 124 -6.57 -8.24 -10.53
CA SER A 124 -5.81 -9.47 -10.68
C SER A 124 -6.75 -10.66 -10.79
N LYS A 125 -6.59 -11.45 -11.86
CA LYS A 125 -7.23 -12.77 -11.97
C LYS A 125 -6.52 -13.84 -11.12
N LEU A 126 -5.31 -13.54 -10.64
CA LEU A 126 -4.49 -14.45 -9.84
C LEU A 126 -4.69 -14.21 -8.34
N TRP A 127 -4.88 -12.95 -7.94
CA TRP A 127 -5.16 -12.59 -6.57
C TRP A 127 -6.65 -12.75 -6.32
N GLN A 128 -7.03 -13.40 -5.23
CA GLN A 128 -8.45 -13.61 -4.91
C GLN A 128 -9.20 -12.29 -4.69
N ILE A 129 -8.49 -11.25 -4.23
CA ILE A 129 -9.00 -9.91 -3.99
C ILE A 129 -7.94 -8.91 -4.48
N GLY A 130 -8.42 -7.86 -5.15
CA GLY A 130 -7.64 -6.67 -5.46
C GLY A 130 -6.88 -6.71 -6.78
N GLY A 131 -5.96 -5.78 -6.92
CA GLY A 131 -5.25 -5.52 -8.16
C GLY A 131 -4.30 -4.34 -8.03
N VAL A 132 -4.00 -3.69 -9.15
CA VAL A 132 -3.06 -2.57 -9.19
C VAL A 132 -3.68 -1.39 -9.90
N MET A 133 -3.57 -0.24 -9.26
CA MET A 133 -3.84 1.07 -9.82
C MET A 133 -2.53 1.62 -10.39
N THR A 134 -2.53 1.93 -11.68
CA THR A 134 -1.45 2.68 -12.33
C THR A 134 -1.85 4.15 -12.34
N LEU A 135 -1.02 4.99 -11.75
CA LEU A 135 -1.22 6.43 -11.66
C LEU A 135 -0.12 7.14 -12.45
N ILE A 136 -0.50 8.13 -13.25
CA ILE A 136 0.45 9.10 -13.79
C ILE A 136 0.04 10.47 -13.31
N LEU A 137 0.89 11.09 -12.50
CA LEU A 137 0.75 12.46 -12.01
C LEU A 137 1.67 13.36 -12.82
N VAL A 138 1.14 14.41 -13.44
CA VAL A 138 1.92 15.42 -14.17
C VAL A 138 1.40 16.81 -13.86
N THR A 139 2.24 17.83 -14.05
CA THR A 139 1.75 19.22 -14.00
C THR A 139 0.73 19.47 -15.10
N ALA A 140 -0.29 20.29 -14.82
CA ALA A 140 -1.33 20.60 -15.79
C ALA A 140 -0.77 21.21 -17.09
N GLU A 141 0.32 21.97 -17.00
CA GLU A 141 1.02 22.56 -18.16
C GLU A 141 1.64 21.50 -19.10
N GLN A 142 2.14 20.39 -18.56
CA GLN A 142 2.79 19.36 -19.36
C GLN A 142 1.80 18.29 -19.87
N PHE A 143 0.59 18.24 -19.30
CA PHE A 143 -0.37 17.20 -19.63
C PHE A 143 -0.76 17.19 -21.11
N ASN A 144 -0.83 15.98 -21.66
CA ASN A 144 -1.30 15.69 -23.01
C ASN A 144 -1.73 14.21 -23.09
N ASP A 145 -2.38 13.84 -24.19
CA ASP A 145 -2.96 12.50 -24.37
C ASP A 145 -1.95 11.35 -24.32
N ASN A 146 -0.66 11.62 -24.52
CA ASN A 146 0.35 10.56 -24.40
C ASN A 146 0.45 10.01 -22.98
N PHE A 147 0.12 10.80 -21.95
CA PHE A 147 0.09 10.29 -20.57
C PHE A 147 -1.09 9.34 -20.35
N GLN A 148 -2.24 9.61 -20.97
CA GLN A 148 -3.38 8.69 -20.94
C GLN A 148 -3.04 7.37 -21.64
N ASN A 149 -2.48 7.47 -22.85
CA ASN A 149 -2.04 6.29 -23.61
C ASN A 149 -0.96 5.50 -22.85
N MET A 150 0.00 6.19 -22.24
CA MET A 150 1.04 5.54 -21.44
C MET A 150 0.46 4.81 -20.22
N ALA A 151 -0.52 5.37 -19.49
CA ALA A 151 -1.17 4.66 -18.38
C ALA A 151 -1.82 3.35 -18.86
N VAL A 152 -2.53 3.42 -20.00
CA VAL A 152 -3.20 2.25 -20.59
C VAL A 152 -2.17 1.21 -21.04
N GLU A 153 -1.15 1.62 -21.80
CA GLU A 153 -0.07 0.74 -22.27
C GLU A 153 0.64 0.04 -21.12
N VAL A 154 1.04 0.80 -20.10
CA VAL A 154 1.71 0.25 -18.91
C VAL A 154 0.78 -0.74 -18.18
N SER A 155 -0.48 -0.38 -17.96
CA SER A 155 -1.44 -1.27 -17.30
C SER A 155 -1.64 -2.60 -18.04
N ASN A 156 -1.59 -2.58 -19.37
CA ASN A 156 -1.70 -3.78 -20.22
C ASN A 156 -0.50 -4.73 -20.09
N THR A 157 0.66 -4.20 -19.68
CA THR A 157 1.87 -5.00 -19.46
C THR A 157 1.94 -5.65 -18.08
N ILE A 158 1.04 -5.30 -17.16
CA ILE A 158 1.02 -5.85 -15.80
C ILE A 158 0.84 -7.37 -15.88
N ARG A 159 1.74 -8.09 -15.19
CA ARG A 159 1.68 -9.53 -14.97
C ARG A 159 1.75 -9.80 -13.48
N TYR A 160 0.65 -10.29 -12.93
CA TYR A 160 0.56 -10.63 -11.52
C TYR A 160 1.34 -11.92 -11.21
N ARG A 161 1.94 -11.96 -10.03
CA ARG A 161 2.61 -13.10 -9.42
C ARG A 161 1.93 -13.44 -8.10
N SER A 162 2.10 -14.65 -7.61
CA SER A 162 1.57 -15.02 -6.29
C SER A 162 2.35 -14.30 -5.19
N PHE A 163 1.64 -13.73 -4.21
CA PHE A 163 2.26 -13.25 -2.97
C PHE A 163 2.95 -14.40 -2.22
N MET A 164 2.28 -15.56 -2.17
CA MET A 164 2.75 -16.77 -1.51
C MET A 164 3.78 -17.51 -2.38
N SER A 165 5.01 -17.00 -2.45
CA SER A 165 6.17 -17.72 -2.98
C SER A 165 6.40 -19.05 -2.24
N LYS A 166 7.21 -19.97 -2.80
CA LYS A 166 7.53 -21.25 -2.12
C LYS A 166 8.09 -21.03 -0.70
N GLU A 167 8.97 -20.04 -0.55
CA GLU A 167 9.52 -19.64 0.74
C GLU A 167 8.44 -19.09 1.68
N ALA A 168 7.60 -18.17 1.18
CA ALA A 168 6.50 -17.60 1.95
C ALA A 168 5.49 -18.67 2.40
N GLN A 169 5.20 -19.67 1.57
CA GLN A 169 4.33 -20.80 1.92
C GLN A 169 4.89 -21.67 3.05
N GLN A 170 6.20 -21.93 3.03
CA GLN A 170 6.87 -22.68 4.11
C GLN A 170 6.78 -21.91 5.43
N LYS A 171 7.03 -20.60 5.39
CA LYS A 171 6.93 -19.73 6.56
C LYS A 171 5.49 -19.54 7.03
N ALA A 172 4.49 -19.53 6.14
CA ALA A 172 3.08 -19.32 6.49
C ALA A 172 2.55 -20.33 7.53
N ASN A 173 3.14 -21.52 7.63
CA ASN A 173 2.76 -22.52 8.63
C ASN A 173 2.94 -22.02 10.07
N MET A 174 3.80 -21.03 10.33
CA MET A 174 3.94 -20.43 11.65
C MET A 174 2.74 -19.57 12.07
N PHE A 175 1.94 -19.08 11.10
CA PHE A 175 0.77 -18.24 11.35
C PHE A 175 -0.55 -19.00 11.23
N LYS A 176 -0.64 -20.06 10.42
CA LYS A 176 -1.88 -20.82 10.22
C LYS A 176 -2.45 -21.34 11.55
N GLY A 177 -3.70 -20.98 11.86
CA GLY A 177 -4.39 -21.33 13.10
C GLY A 177 -3.88 -20.59 14.34
N ARG A 178 -3.09 -19.53 14.15
CA ARG A 178 -2.49 -18.72 15.22
C ARG A 178 -3.08 -17.31 15.24
N LYS A 179 -2.75 -16.56 16.28
CA LYS A 179 -3.04 -15.13 16.39
C LYS A 179 -1.80 -14.36 16.84
N LEU A 180 -1.66 -13.13 16.35
CA LEU A 180 -0.75 -12.14 16.88
C LEU A 180 -1.50 -11.23 17.85
N ILE A 181 -0.87 -10.89 18.98
CA ILE A 181 -1.42 -9.99 19.99
C ILE A 181 -0.39 -8.89 20.29
N ARG A 182 -0.79 -7.63 20.13
CA ARG A 182 -0.07 -6.45 20.60
C ARG A 182 -0.79 -5.89 21.82
N TYR A 183 -0.01 -5.51 22.83
CA TYR A 183 -0.49 -4.75 23.98
C TYR A 183 0.14 -3.36 23.92
N SER A 184 -0.68 -2.31 23.84
CA SER A 184 -0.19 -0.95 23.94
C SER A 184 -0.49 -0.42 25.34
N SER A 185 0.52 0.08 26.05
CA SER A 185 0.37 0.79 27.32
C SER A 185 0.86 2.22 27.16
N TYR A 186 -0.04 3.21 27.22
CA TYR A 186 0.35 4.62 27.34
C TYR A 186 0.64 4.94 28.81
N TYR A 187 1.88 5.35 29.13
CA TYR A 187 2.22 6.00 30.39
C TYR A 187 2.39 7.49 30.14
N THR A 188 1.45 8.32 30.57
CA THR A 188 1.67 9.77 30.71
C THR A 188 2.12 10.05 32.14
N SER A 189 3.41 10.30 32.36
CA SER A 189 3.87 10.85 33.64
C SER A 189 3.78 12.37 33.57
N ASP A 190 2.88 12.97 34.35
CA ASP A 190 2.90 14.41 34.59
C ASP A 190 3.74 14.70 35.85
N TRP A 191 4.40 15.86 35.90
CA TRP A 191 5.38 16.26 36.94
C TRP A 191 4.80 16.28 38.38
N ALA A 192 3.50 16.01 38.55
CA ALA A 192 2.76 16.05 39.82
C ALA A 192 2.40 14.67 40.41
N ASN A 193 2.89 13.55 39.87
CA ASN A 193 2.75 12.22 40.49
C ASN A 193 1.29 11.76 40.78
N THR A 194 0.30 12.27 40.05
CA THR A 194 -1.06 11.73 40.01
C THR A 194 -1.15 10.69 38.89
N VAL A 195 -1.24 9.42 39.26
CA VAL A 195 -1.41 8.29 38.34
C VAL A 195 -2.75 8.43 37.60
N SER A 196 -2.69 8.62 36.28
CA SER A 196 -3.83 8.64 35.37
C SER A 196 -4.13 7.23 34.84
N VAL A 197 -5.40 6.99 34.51
CA VAL A 197 -6.02 5.70 34.15
C VAL A 197 -5.25 5.00 33.02
N GLY A 198 -4.72 3.80 33.29
CA GLY A 198 -4.08 2.97 32.28
C GLY A 198 -5.11 2.32 31.36
N SER A 199 -5.28 2.85 30.15
CA SER A 199 -5.92 2.10 29.06
C SER A 199 -4.86 1.19 28.42
N SER A 200 -4.95 -0.12 28.64
CA SER A 200 -4.22 -1.10 27.85
C SER A 200 -5.04 -1.43 26.60
N SER A 201 -4.71 -0.87 25.44
CA SER A 201 -5.35 -1.34 24.21
C SER A 201 -4.70 -2.67 23.80
N LYS A 202 -5.56 -3.59 23.34
CA LYS A 202 -5.14 -4.91 22.87
C LYS A 202 -5.56 -5.03 21.42
N THR A 203 -4.59 -5.27 20.55
CA THR A 203 -4.83 -5.54 19.14
C THR A 203 -4.58 -7.02 18.88
N THR A 204 -5.54 -7.73 18.32
CA THR A 204 -5.42 -9.15 17.99
C THR A 204 -5.69 -9.37 16.50
N ILE A 205 -4.81 -10.12 15.83
CA ILE A 205 -5.01 -10.55 14.45
C ILE A 205 -4.98 -12.07 14.42
N ASN A 206 -6.07 -12.69 14.04
CA ASN A 206 -6.19 -14.15 13.90
C ASN A 206 -5.92 -14.54 12.44
N PHE A 207 -5.10 -15.56 12.23
CA PHE A 207 -4.67 -16.04 10.92
C PHE A 207 -5.21 -17.45 10.69
N CYS A 208 -6.30 -17.57 9.96
CA CYS A 208 -6.93 -18.87 9.72
C CYS A 208 -6.17 -19.65 8.63
N SER A 209 -6.14 -20.97 8.77
CA SER A 209 -5.47 -21.87 7.81
C SER A 209 -6.04 -21.78 6.39
N SER A 210 -7.28 -21.30 6.25
CA SER A 210 -7.96 -21.02 4.99
C SER A 210 -7.42 -19.77 4.25
N GLY A 211 -6.54 -18.99 4.87
CA GLY A 211 -6.05 -17.72 4.32
C GLY A 211 -6.90 -16.51 4.73
N LYS A 212 -7.96 -16.70 5.53
CA LYS A 212 -8.73 -15.59 6.11
C LYS A 212 -8.04 -15.01 7.34
N PHE A 213 -8.11 -13.70 7.53
CA PHE A 213 -7.78 -13.08 8.81
C PHE A 213 -9.02 -12.52 9.49
N ILE A 214 -8.96 -12.42 10.82
CA ILE A 214 -9.97 -11.77 11.65
C ILE A 214 -9.24 -10.88 12.66
N PHE A 215 -9.50 -9.58 12.55
CA PHE A 215 -8.99 -8.53 13.41
C PHE A 215 -9.98 -8.29 14.56
N ASP A 216 -9.46 -8.29 15.78
CA ASP A 216 -10.21 -8.06 17.02
C ASP A 216 -9.39 -7.10 17.90
N GLY A 217 -9.82 -5.85 18.00
CA GLY A 217 -9.15 -4.82 18.79
C GLY A 217 -9.97 -3.55 18.95
N TYR A 218 -9.89 -2.94 20.13
CA TYR A 218 -10.41 -1.61 20.40
C TYR A 218 -9.29 -0.60 20.16
N SER A 219 -9.48 0.29 19.18
CA SER A 219 -8.65 1.47 18.85
C SER A 219 -7.19 1.22 18.38
N ASP A 220 -6.80 1.95 17.33
CA ASP A 220 -5.42 2.27 16.88
C ASP A 220 -4.60 1.18 16.16
N PHE A 221 -5.16 0.52 15.14
CA PHE A 221 -4.33 -0.12 14.12
C PHE A 221 -4.25 0.75 12.87
N SER A 222 -3.13 1.45 12.71
CA SER A 222 -2.75 2.14 11.47
C SER A 222 -1.50 1.48 10.90
N ALA A 223 -1.65 0.59 9.92
CA ALA A 223 -0.53 0.06 9.15
C ALA A 223 -0.70 0.43 7.67
N GLY A 224 -0.74 1.74 7.41
CA GLY A 224 -0.88 2.27 6.05
C GLY A 224 0.40 2.11 5.23
N GLY A 225 0.24 1.70 3.97
CA GLY A 225 1.16 2.07 2.89
C GLY A 225 0.70 3.39 2.28
N GLY A 226 1.61 4.19 1.74
CA GLY A 226 1.31 5.52 1.23
C GLY A 226 0.32 5.56 0.05
N ALA A 227 -0.56 6.56 0.14
CA ALA A 227 -1.34 7.25 -0.88
C ALA A 227 -2.75 6.76 -1.29
N PHE A 228 -3.07 5.48 -1.56
CA PHE A 228 -4.44 5.14 -2.04
C PHE A 228 -4.98 3.74 -1.68
N ASP A 229 -4.90 3.34 -0.41
CA ASP A 229 -5.95 2.55 0.26
C ASP A 229 -5.74 2.59 1.79
N GLY A 230 -6.84 2.85 2.50
CA GLY A 230 -6.87 3.24 3.92
C GLY A 230 -6.44 2.17 4.91
N GLN A 231 -6.29 2.62 6.16
CA GLN A 231 -6.01 1.80 7.34
C GLN A 231 -7.12 0.75 7.53
N VAL A 232 -6.79 -0.48 7.95
CA VAL A 232 -7.84 -1.43 8.37
C VAL A 232 -8.57 -0.88 9.59
N SER A 233 -9.82 -0.48 9.37
CA SER A 233 -10.75 -0.02 10.40
C SER A 233 -11.21 -1.17 11.31
N SER A 234 -11.34 -0.90 12.61
CA SER A 234 -11.73 -1.88 13.64
C SER A 234 -13.25 -2.18 13.67
N SER A 235 -14.01 -1.82 12.64
CA SER A 235 -15.44 -2.15 12.60
C SER A 235 -15.62 -3.65 12.29
N ASN A 236 -16.58 -4.28 12.95
CA ASN A 236 -16.75 -5.75 12.98
C ASN A 236 -16.98 -6.41 11.60
N THR A 237 -17.25 -5.64 10.55
CA THR A 237 -17.37 -6.11 9.17
C THR A 237 -16.11 -5.87 8.32
N GLU A 238 -15.26 -4.93 8.72
CA GLU A 238 -14.05 -4.49 8.00
C GLU A 238 -12.78 -5.18 8.52
N GLY A 239 -12.81 -5.67 9.77
CA GLY A 239 -11.74 -6.47 10.36
C GLY A 239 -11.57 -7.88 9.80
N VAL A 240 -12.26 -8.27 8.73
CA VAL A 240 -12.15 -9.59 8.10
C VAL A 240 -11.62 -9.46 6.68
N GLY A 241 -10.77 -10.38 6.29
CA GLY A 241 -10.20 -10.35 4.94
C GLY A 241 -9.30 -11.53 4.63
N LEU A 242 -8.39 -11.34 3.69
CA LEU A 242 -7.39 -12.32 3.29
C LEU A 242 -6.00 -11.90 3.77
N TRP A 243 -5.24 -12.86 4.27
CA TRP A 243 -3.83 -12.66 4.57
C TRP A 243 -2.95 -13.48 3.64
N SER A 244 -1.77 -12.94 3.38
CA SER A 244 -0.71 -13.64 2.67
C SER A 244 0.64 -13.21 3.22
N LEU A 245 1.65 -14.01 2.93
CA LEU A 245 3.03 -13.65 3.16
C LEU A 245 3.70 -13.40 1.82
N MET A 246 4.61 -12.44 1.77
CA MET A 246 5.51 -12.22 0.64
C MET A 246 6.91 -11.89 1.13
N VAL A 247 7.89 -12.03 0.25
CA VAL A 247 9.27 -11.61 0.51
C VAL A 247 9.52 -10.32 -0.25
N VAL A 248 9.79 -9.24 0.47
CA VAL A 248 10.15 -7.92 -0.09
C VAL A 248 11.52 -7.55 0.44
N ASN A 249 12.49 -7.31 -0.44
CA ASN A 249 13.85 -6.91 -0.06
C ASN A 249 14.46 -7.81 1.05
N ASN A 250 14.25 -9.12 0.94
CA ASN A 250 14.64 -10.17 1.91
C ASN A 250 13.93 -10.15 3.27
N TYR A 251 12.94 -9.30 3.47
CA TYR A 251 12.07 -9.32 4.63
C TYR A 251 10.80 -10.11 4.34
N MET A 252 10.35 -10.90 5.31
CA MET A 252 9.01 -11.46 5.30
C MET A 252 8.02 -10.36 5.63
N VAL A 253 6.98 -10.22 4.81
CA VAL A 253 5.96 -9.19 4.99
C VAL A 253 4.61 -9.87 5.05
N ILE A 254 3.85 -9.58 6.11
CA ILE A 254 2.43 -9.95 6.19
C ILE A 254 1.65 -8.91 5.39
N ARG A 255 0.88 -9.38 4.41
CA ARG A 255 -0.07 -8.59 3.64
C ARG A 255 -1.48 -8.95 4.09
N LEU A 256 -2.25 -7.97 4.54
CA LEU A 256 -3.65 -8.09 4.92
C LEU A 256 -4.49 -7.30 3.90
N VAL A 257 -5.55 -7.91 3.38
CA VAL A 257 -6.52 -7.23 2.52
C VAL A 257 -7.91 -7.40 3.07
N SER A 258 -8.53 -6.32 3.53
CA SER A 258 -9.88 -6.35 4.07
C SER A 258 -10.92 -6.54 2.98
N LEU A 259 -12.11 -7.02 3.36
CA LEU A 259 -13.27 -7.00 2.47
C LEU A 259 -13.77 -5.58 2.17
N ALA A 260 -13.30 -4.57 2.92
CA ALA A 260 -13.52 -3.15 2.66
C ALA A 260 -12.52 -2.58 1.66
N GLY A 261 -11.63 -3.41 1.10
CA GLY A 261 -10.70 -3.02 0.05
C GLY A 261 -9.39 -2.43 0.56
N GLU A 262 -9.21 -2.31 1.87
CA GLU A 262 -7.99 -1.78 2.47
C GLU A 262 -6.85 -2.81 2.36
N VAL A 263 -5.65 -2.34 2.04
CA VAL A 263 -4.45 -3.17 1.96
C VAL A 263 -3.44 -2.69 3.00
N ASN A 264 -3.01 -3.59 3.88
CA ASN A 264 -2.06 -3.27 4.94
C ASN A 264 -0.85 -4.20 4.88
N TYR A 265 0.32 -3.61 5.11
CA TYR A 265 1.60 -4.28 5.03
C TYR A 265 2.33 -4.22 6.37
N MET A 266 2.83 -5.38 6.79
CA MET A 266 3.39 -5.62 8.11
C MET A 266 4.71 -6.38 7.97
N PRO A 267 5.83 -5.70 7.63
CA PRO A 267 7.15 -6.29 7.61
C PRO A 267 7.53 -6.86 8.98
N ILE A 268 8.03 -8.09 8.96
CA ILE A 268 8.57 -8.79 10.13
C ILE A 268 10.07 -8.46 10.19
N GLU A 269 10.43 -7.61 11.15
CA GLU A 269 11.80 -7.12 11.34
C GLU A 269 12.67 -8.16 12.04
N SER A 270 12.11 -8.83 13.06
CA SER A 270 12.80 -9.89 13.79
C SER A 270 11.84 -10.81 14.54
N TYR A 271 12.37 -11.97 14.95
CA TYR A 271 11.71 -12.94 15.80
C TYR A 271 12.64 -13.30 16.97
N THR A 272 12.10 -13.39 18.18
CA THR A 272 12.85 -13.82 19.37
C THR A 272 12.56 -15.26 19.72
N ASP A 273 13.53 -15.94 20.33
CA ASP A 273 13.38 -17.33 20.81
C ASP A 273 12.24 -17.48 21.85
N GLU A 274 11.84 -16.38 22.50
CA GLU A 274 10.73 -16.31 23.45
C GLU A 274 9.33 -16.24 22.80
N GLY A 275 9.24 -16.26 21.46
CA GLY A 275 7.97 -16.30 20.74
C GLY A 275 7.37 -14.92 20.42
N TYR A 276 8.19 -13.88 20.35
CA TYR A 276 7.75 -12.53 19.95
C TYR A 276 8.21 -12.16 18.55
N TYR A 277 7.39 -11.40 17.84
CA TYR A 277 7.71 -10.75 16.57
C TYR A 277 7.82 -9.25 16.76
N TYR A 278 8.81 -8.64 16.12
CA TYR A 278 8.84 -7.19 15.94
C TYR A 278 8.32 -6.87 14.54
N ILE A 279 7.21 -6.14 14.48
CA ILE A 279 6.48 -5.85 13.24
C ILE A 279 6.12 -4.37 13.27
N ASN A 280 6.60 -3.61 12.28
CA ASN A 280 6.44 -2.15 12.22
C ASN A 280 6.88 -1.46 13.53
N GLY A 281 8.01 -1.89 14.11
CA GLY A 281 8.53 -1.40 15.38
C GLY A 281 7.80 -1.88 16.65
N ASP A 282 6.64 -2.54 16.51
CA ASP A 282 5.84 -3.03 17.63
C ASP A 282 6.17 -4.47 18.00
N LYS A 283 6.08 -4.78 19.30
CA LYS A 283 6.22 -6.15 19.81
C LYS A 283 4.88 -6.89 19.79
N TRP A 284 4.84 -8.02 19.09
CA TRP A 284 3.67 -8.90 18.96
C TRP A 284 3.97 -10.28 19.56
N ALA A 285 3.08 -10.78 20.42
CA ALA A 285 3.12 -12.15 20.91
C ALA A 285 2.31 -13.07 19.98
N ILE A 286 2.80 -14.29 19.72
CA ILE A 286 2.06 -15.30 18.95
C ILE A 286 1.42 -16.36 19.86
N GLY A 287 0.21 -16.81 19.53
CA GLY A 287 -0.48 -17.88 20.25
C GLY A 287 -1.49 -18.62 19.38
N GLY A 288 -2.14 -19.67 19.92
CA GLY A 288 -3.23 -20.36 19.23
C GLY A 288 -4.46 -19.46 19.04
N SER A 289 -5.08 -19.49 17.86
CA SER A 289 -6.38 -18.84 17.64
C SER A 289 -7.52 -19.79 18.01
N SER A 290 -8.49 -19.30 18.76
CA SER A 290 -9.74 -20.03 19.08
C SER A 290 -10.87 -19.76 18.07
N VAL A 291 -10.65 -18.84 17.13
CA VAL A 291 -11.65 -18.38 16.14
C VAL A 291 -11.47 -19.08 14.79
N CYS A 292 -10.25 -19.55 14.51
CA CYS A 292 -9.86 -20.14 13.23
C CYS A 292 -9.91 -21.68 13.21
N ASN A 293 -10.95 -22.28 13.79
CA ASN A 293 -11.18 -23.73 13.75
C ASN A 293 -11.72 -24.20 12.40
#